data_AF-A0A2D7L8Q3-F1
#
_entry.id   AF-A0A2D7L8Q3-F1
#
_cell.length_a   1.000
_cell.length_b   1.000
_cell.length_c   1.000
_cell.angle_alpha   90.00
_cell.angle_beta   90.00
_cell.angle_gamma   90.00
#
_symmetry.space_group_name_H-M   'P 1'
#
loop_
_entity.id
_entity.type
_entity.pdbx_description
1 polymer ?
#
loop_
_entity_poly.entity_id
_entity_poly.type
_entity_poly.pdbx_seq_one_letter_code
_entity_poly.pdbx_strand_id
1 'polypeptide(L)'
;MSYDDESKRTRLQWWLEDLSVDPATRVAGAILIILGSILGVVTGSLHITADVGDVLTGQLDDSGGLADVHGGVYLALVDNTTGGEAIEGVTVILYDEEFLEIDRDVTDSGGRFSIDDVPRRSATLVVDHPNNITERVLLIPGDHAQITVTLSEGDGENEIDMRGDSYLAESVLITSIIGALTLAAGLAGILGGIEAYNGKKHFRTQFLAYLGLWSQGLMFIGPLFILMGMGLTYLTRGQFGFVEA
;
A
#
# COMPACT_ATOMS: atom_id res chain seq x y z
N MET A 1 47.17 4.23 -44.16
CA MET A 1 46.13 3.55 -43.36
C MET A 1 45.77 2.29 -44.14
N SER A 2 46.19 1.12 -43.67
CA SER A 2 46.19 -0.13 -44.46
C SER A 2 44.81 -0.76 -44.53
N TYR A 3 44.43 -1.21 -45.73
CA TYR A 3 43.16 -1.87 -46.10
C TYR A 3 42.82 -3.16 -45.32
N ASP A 4 43.68 -3.62 -44.40
CA ASP A 4 43.51 -4.88 -43.68
C ASP A 4 42.61 -4.78 -42.42
N ASP A 5 42.35 -3.57 -41.90
CA ASP A 5 41.55 -3.38 -40.68
C ASP A 5 40.02 -3.32 -40.93
N GLU A 6 39.59 -3.09 -42.17
CA GLU A 6 38.17 -3.10 -42.56
C GLU A 6 37.59 -4.52 -42.64
N SER A 7 38.41 -5.53 -42.97
CA SER A 7 37.94 -6.90 -43.30
C SER A 7 37.53 -7.76 -42.09
N LYS A 8 37.85 -7.33 -40.86
CA LYS A 8 37.61 -8.10 -39.63
C LYS A 8 36.41 -7.63 -38.80
N ARG A 9 35.74 -6.55 -39.19
CA ARG A 9 34.57 -6.05 -38.46
C ARG A 9 33.36 -6.95 -38.70
N THR A 10 32.75 -7.44 -37.62
CA THR A 10 31.52 -8.24 -37.70
C THR A 10 30.35 -7.34 -38.12
N ARG A 11 29.31 -7.90 -38.77
CA ARG A 11 28.11 -7.15 -39.20
C ARG A 11 27.47 -6.33 -38.07
N LEU A 12 27.58 -6.79 -36.82
CA LEU A 12 27.10 -6.09 -35.64
C LEU A 12 27.89 -4.81 -35.33
N GLN A 13 29.21 -4.80 -35.53
CA GLN A 13 30.03 -3.62 -35.28
C GLN A 13 29.70 -2.50 -36.26
N TRP A 14 29.52 -2.83 -37.55
CA TRP A 14 29.07 -1.89 -38.57
C TRP A 14 27.71 -1.27 -38.23
N TRP A 15 26.76 -2.09 -37.80
CA TRP A 15 25.43 -1.62 -37.43
C TRP A 15 25.44 -0.71 -36.18
N LEU A 16 26.26 -1.03 -35.17
CA LEU A 16 26.42 -0.21 -33.97
C LEU A 16 27.10 1.14 -34.27
N GLU A 17 28.04 1.15 -35.20
CA GLU A 17 28.74 2.37 -35.62
C GLU A 17 27.78 3.32 -36.36
N ASP A 18 26.96 2.80 -37.28
CA ASP A 18 25.92 3.56 -37.98
C ASP A 18 24.93 4.20 -36.99
N LEU A 19 24.45 3.42 -36.02
CA LEU A 19 23.58 3.92 -34.94
C LEU A 19 24.24 5.00 -34.08
N SER A 20 25.55 4.93 -33.85
CA SER A 20 26.26 5.89 -33.00
C SER A 20 26.39 7.28 -33.63
N VAL A 21 26.34 7.35 -34.96
CA VAL A 21 26.50 8.60 -35.72
C VAL A 21 25.13 9.23 -36.03
N ASP A 22 24.07 8.44 -36.16
CA ASP A 22 22.73 8.93 -36.46
C ASP A 22 22.10 9.73 -35.29
N PRO A 23 21.72 11.02 -35.49
CA PRO A 23 20.98 11.79 -34.50
C PRO A 23 19.62 11.20 -34.13
N ALA A 24 18.98 10.44 -35.02
CA ALA A 24 17.72 9.78 -34.75
C ALA A 24 17.85 8.75 -33.61
N THR A 25 19.00 8.10 -33.46
CA THR A 25 19.29 7.16 -32.37
C THR A 25 19.27 7.86 -31.01
N ARG A 26 19.83 9.08 -30.92
CA ARG A 26 19.80 9.89 -29.70
C ARG A 26 18.37 10.31 -29.36
N VAL A 27 17.60 10.76 -30.36
CA VAL A 27 16.19 11.16 -30.19
C VAL A 27 15.33 9.97 -29.78
N ALA A 28 15.52 8.80 -30.40
CA ALA A 28 14.84 7.57 -30.02
C ALA A 28 15.16 7.18 -28.57
N GLY A 29 16.43 7.26 -28.17
CA GLY A 29 16.84 7.03 -26.78
C GLY A 29 16.21 8.02 -25.80
N ALA A 30 16.12 9.31 -26.17
CA ALA A 30 15.47 10.33 -25.38
C ALA A 30 13.97 10.05 -25.17
N ILE A 31 13.26 9.66 -26.24
CA ILE A 31 11.84 9.30 -26.19
C ILE A 31 11.60 8.09 -25.28
N LEU A 32 12.44 7.05 -25.37
CA LEU A 32 12.33 5.87 -24.51
C LEU A 32 12.52 6.21 -23.03
N ILE A 33 13.50 7.06 -22.70
CA ILE A 33 13.69 7.55 -21.32
C ILE A 33 12.43 8.29 -20.83
N ILE A 34 11.88 9.20 -21.65
CA ILE A 34 10.69 9.97 -21.29
C ILE A 34 9.48 9.05 -21.08
N LEU A 35 9.22 8.13 -22.00
CA LEU A 35 8.09 7.20 -21.89
C LEU A 35 8.20 6.33 -20.64
N GLY A 36 9.35 5.73 -20.39
CA GLY A 36 9.57 4.91 -19.19
C GLY A 36 9.41 5.72 -17.90
N SER A 37 9.82 6.99 -17.92
CA SER A 37 9.70 7.89 -16.77
C SER A 37 8.26 8.39 -16.55
N ILE A 38 7.48 8.62 -17.61
CA ILE A 38 6.04 8.96 -17.51
C ILE A 38 5.27 7.83 -16.84
N LEU A 39 5.56 6.58 -17.22
CA LEU A 39 4.96 5.41 -16.54
C LEU A 39 5.24 5.44 -15.04
N GLY A 40 6.46 5.80 -14.64
CA GLY A 40 6.85 5.93 -13.23
C GLY A 40 6.16 7.08 -12.49
N VAL A 41 5.96 8.22 -13.15
CA VAL A 41 5.19 9.34 -12.61
C VAL A 41 3.74 8.93 -12.36
N VAL A 42 3.12 8.20 -13.29
CA VAL A 42 1.75 7.70 -13.12
C VAL A 42 1.66 6.74 -11.93
N THR A 43 2.56 5.77 -11.82
CA THR A 43 2.54 4.83 -10.68
C THR A 43 2.83 5.51 -9.34
N GLY A 44 3.81 6.41 -9.28
CA GLY A 44 4.11 7.16 -8.06
C GLY A 44 2.92 8.02 -7.60
N SER A 45 2.18 8.61 -8.52
CA SER A 45 0.97 9.39 -8.23
C SER A 45 -0.18 8.52 -7.70
N LEU A 46 -0.30 7.29 -8.21
CA LEU A 46 -1.30 6.32 -7.76
C LEU A 46 -1.03 5.84 -6.34
N HIS A 47 0.22 5.58 -5.96
CA HIS A 47 0.57 5.21 -4.58
C HIS A 47 0.09 6.26 -3.57
N ILE A 48 0.47 7.52 -3.79
CA ILE A 48 0.08 8.62 -2.89
C ILE A 48 -1.44 8.76 -2.80
N THR A 49 -2.15 8.63 -3.92
CA THR A 49 -3.62 8.84 -3.95
C THR A 49 -4.37 7.67 -3.31
N ALA A 50 -3.91 6.43 -3.50
CA ALA A 50 -4.52 5.25 -2.91
C ALA A 50 -4.38 5.26 -1.38
N ASP A 51 -3.17 5.49 -0.87
CA ASP A 51 -2.92 5.44 0.58
C ASP A 51 -3.59 6.62 1.33
N VAL A 52 -3.56 7.82 0.75
CA VAL A 52 -4.27 8.99 1.31
C VAL A 52 -5.78 8.80 1.21
N GLY A 53 -6.26 8.16 0.13
CA GLY A 53 -7.64 7.77 -0.05
C GLY A 53 -8.12 6.86 1.08
N ASP A 54 -7.38 5.80 1.37
CA ASP A 54 -7.72 4.82 2.42
C ASP A 54 -7.75 5.44 3.84
N VAL A 55 -6.87 6.41 4.13
CA VAL A 55 -6.92 7.13 5.41
C VAL A 55 -8.14 8.04 5.49
N LEU A 56 -8.42 8.79 4.43
CA LEU A 56 -9.55 9.70 4.41
C LEU A 56 -10.87 8.94 4.42
N THR A 57 -10.99 7.82 3.71
CA THR A 57 -12.19 6.97 3.76
C THR A 57 -12.30 6.25 5.09
N GLY A 58 -11.22 5.74 5.68
CA GLY A 58 -11.23 5.17 7.02
C GLY A 58 -11.65 6.16 8.12
N GLN A 59 -11.32 7.44 7.96
CA GLN A 59 -11.81 8.51 8.84
C GLN A 59 -13.23 9.02 8.51
N LEU A 60 -13.71 8.84 7.27
CA LEU A 60 -15.06 9.24 6.85
C LEU A 60 -16.10 8.13 7.07
N ASP A 61 -15.70 6.87 7.07
CA ASP A 61 -16.57 5.71 7.40
C ASP A 61 -16.98 5.69 8.88
N ASP A 62 -16.28 6.47 9.71
CA ASP A 62 -16.62 6.78 11.10
C ASP A 62 -17.93 7.63 11.24
N SER A 63 -18.64 7.91 10.13
CA SER A 63 -19.80 8.82 10.10
C SER A 63 -21.12 8.27 9.54
N GLY A 64 -21.31 6.95 9.32
CA GLY A 64 -22.68 6.50 8.99
C GLY A 64 -22.96 5.07 8.54
N GLY A 65 -21.99 4.15 8.56
CA GLY A 65 -22.29 2.73 8.34
C GLY A 65 -23.05 2.13 9.53
N LEU A 66 -24.17 1.46 9.28
CA LEU A 66 -24.78 0.54 10.24
C LEU A 66 -24.20 -0.86 10.00
N ALA A 67 -23.93 -1.59 11.08
CA ALA A 67 -23.51 -2.98 11.02
C ALA A 67 -24.13 -3.77 12.17
N ASP A 68 -24.10 -5.08 12.02
CA ASP A 68 -24.60 -6.00 13.03
C ASP A 68 -23.44 -6.55 13.86
N VAL A 69 -23.73 -6.82 15.13
CA VAL A 69 -22.80 -7.42 16.09
C VAL A 69 -23.38 -8.77 16.49
N HIS A 70 -22.77 -9.84 15.99
CA HIS A 70 -23.14 -11.19 16.34
C HIS A 70 -22.07 -11.83 17.22
N GLY A 71 -22.49 -12.64 18.18
CA GLY A 71 -21.55 -13.37 19.01
C GLY A 71 -22.12 -14.55 19.74
N GLY A 72 -21.27 -15.16 20.55
CA GLY A 72 -21.63 -16.25 21.45
C GLY A 72 -20.91 -16.13 22.78
N VAL A 73 -21.60 -16.48 23.86
CA VAL A 73 -21.10 -16.49 25.22
C VAL A 73 -20.98 -17.94 25.71
N TYR A 74 -19.79 -18.31 26.15
CA TYR A 74 -19.46 -19.67 26.60
C TYR A 74 -18.77 -19.65 27.97
N LEU A 75 -18.89 -20.72 28.75
CA LEU A 75 -18.08 -20.91 29.96
C LEU A 75 -16.63 -21.22 29.61
N ALA A 76 -15.70 -20.70 30.41
CA ALA A 76 -14.30 -21.08 30.32
C ALA A 76 -14.11 -22.59 30.53
N LEU A 77 -13.14 -23.17 29.82
CA LEU A 77 -12.73 -24.55 30.04
C LEU A 77 -12.04 -24.64 31.41
N VAL A 78 -12.64 -25.40 32.33
CA VAL A 78 -12.08 -25.64 33.67
C VAL A 78 -11.16 -26.87 33.65
N ASP A 79 -11.53 -27.89 32.87
CA ASP A 79 -10.69 -29.05 32.57
C ASP A 79 -10.97 -29.62 31.16
N ASN A 80 -10.40 -30.78 30.84
CA ASN A 80 -10.55 -31.42 29.52
C ASN A 80 -11.94 -32.07 29.29
N THR A 81 -12.85 -31.92 30.25
CA THR A 81 -14.18 -32.56 30.31
C THR A 81 -15.31 -31.63 30.75
N THR A 82 -15.01 -30.41 31.22
CA THR A 82 -15.96 -29.44 31.79
C THR A 82 -15.63 -28.01 31.35
N GLY A 83 -16.68 -27.23 31.09
CA GLY A 83 -16.59 -25.90 30.47
C GLY A 83 -16.77 -25.94 28.95
N GLY A 84 -16.75 -24.77 28.31
CA GLY A 84 -17.05 -24.62 26.88
C GLY A 84 -18.54 -24.73 26.52
N GLU A 85 -19.40 -24.83 27.53
CA GLU A 85 -20.86 -24.85 27.35
C GLU A 85 -21.38 -23.44 27.06
N ALA A 86 -22.37 -23.35 26.18
CA ALA A 86 -23.05 -22.11 25.87
C ALA A 86 -23.96 -21.68 27.03
N ILE A 87 -23.99 -20.39 27.36
CA ILE A 87 -24.82 -19.89 28.46
C ILE A 87 -26.02 -19.13 27.91
N GLU A 88 -27.22 -19.58 28.27
CA GLU A 88 -28.49 -18.91 27.99
C GLU A 88 -28.81 -17.84 29.05
N GLY A 89 -29.44 -16.74 28.64
CA GLY A 89 -29.95 -15.72 29.56
C GLY A 89 -28.91 -14.71 30.04
N VAL A 90 -27.74 -14.64 29.41
CA VAL A 90 -26.71 -13.64 29.70
C VAL A 90 -27.09 -12.32 29.05
N THR A 91 -27.00 -11.22 29.82
CA THR A 91 -27.26 -9.88 29.27
C THR A 91 -25.99 -9.34 28.63
N VAL A 92 -26.10 -8.94 27.37
CA VAL A 92 -25.02 -8.36 26.57
C VAL A 92 -25.41 -6.93 26.21
N ILE A 93 -24.60 -5.96 26.58
CA ILE A 93 -24.89 -4.54 26.36
C ILE A 93 -23.78 -3.91 25.55
N LEU A 94 -24.13 -3.18 24.50
CA LEU A 94 -23.19 -2.40 23.70
C LEU A 94 -23.22 -0.94 24.15
N TYR A 95 -22.07 -0.42 24.54
CA TYR A 95 -21.88 0.98 24.93
C TYR A 95 -21.04 1.73 23.90
N ASP A 96 -21.27 3.03 23.76
CA ASP A 96 -20.37 3.92 23.03
C ASP A 96 -19.17 4.37 23.88
N GLU A 97 -18.32 5.25 23.33
CA GLU A 97 -17.11 5.76 24.00
C GLU A 97 -17.42 6.58 25.27
N GLU A 98 -18.61 7.18 25.35
CA GLU A 98 -19.10 7.91 26.51
C GLU A 98 -19.81 7.01 27.54
N PHE A 99 -19.79 5.69 27.35
CA PHE A 99 -20.55 4.70 28.13
C PHE A 99 -22.07 4.93 28.10
N LEU A 100 -22.58 5.52 27.02
CA LEU A 100 -24.00 5.53 26.75
C LEU A 100 -24.39 4.21 26.08
N GLU A 101 -25.45 3.59 26.59
CA GLU A 101 -25.99 2.37 26.00
C GLU A 101 -26.51 2.65 24.58
N ILE A 102 -25.96 1.93 23.62
CA ILE A 102 -26.43 1.92 22.23
C ILE A 102 -27.62 0.98 22.13
N ASP A 103 -27.41 -0.29 22.51
CA ASP A 103 -28.44 -1.33 22.51
C ASP A 103 -27.99 -2.54 23.35
N ARG A 104 -28.89 -3.52 23.53
CA ARG A 104 -28.64 -4.75 24.30
C ARG A 104 -29.35 -5.96 23.70
N ASP A 105 -28.83 -7.14 24.02
CA ASP A 105 -29.49 -8.42 23.74
C ASP A 105 -29.30 -9.42 24.89
N VAL A 106 -30.05 -10.51 24.87
CA VAL A 106 -29.97 -11.61 25.83
C VAL A 106 -29.68 -12.91 25.10
N THR A 107 -28.70 -13.67 25.59
CA THR A 107 -28.27 -14.88 24.89
C THR A 107 -29.34 -15.97 24.84
N ASP A 108 -29.45 -16.64 23.69
CA ASP A 108 -30.36 -17.76 23.47
C ASP A 108 -29.86 -19.11 24.06
N SER A 109 -30.61 -20.20 23.86
CA SER A 109 -30.23 -21.56 24.29
C SER A 109 -28.90 -22.07 23.72
N GLY A 110 -28.40 -21.46 22.64
CA GLY A 110 -27.10 -21.72 22.04
C GLY A 110 -26.01 -20.72 22.48
N GLY A 111 -26.31 -19.87 23.45
CA GLY A 111 -25.45 -18.81 23.96
C GLY A 111 -25.23 -17.65 23.00
N ARG A 112 -26.04 -17.54 21.93
CA ARG A 112 -25.85 -16.55 20.87
C ARG A 112 -26.59 -15.26 21.17
N PHE A 113 -26.01 -14.14 20.74
CA PHE A 113 -26.63 -12.81 20.77
C PHE A 113 -26.47 -12.10 19.43
N SER A 114 -27.39 -11.18 19.14
CA SER A 114 -27.41 -10.33 17.95
C SER A 114 -27.84 -8.91 18.33
N ILE A 115 -27.00 -7.93 18.00
CA ILE A 115 -27.34 -6.51 18.11
C ILE A 115 -27.22 -5.92 16.71
N ASP A 116 -28.35 -5.55 16.13
CA ASP A 116 -28.45 -5.17 14.72
C ASP A 116 -28.45 -3.64 14.56
N ASP A 117 -28.11 -3.16 13.36
CA ASP A 117 -28.21 -1.73 13.00
C ASP A 117 -27.43 -0.78 13.94
N VAL A 118 -26.24 -1.17 14.40
CA VAL A 118 -25.40 -0.32 15.25
C VAL A 118 -24.37 0.49 14.44
N PRO A 119 -24.04 1.73 14.85
CA PRO A 119 -23.03 2.51 14.15
C PRO A 119 -21.66 1.83 14.17
N ARG A 120 -20.98 1.77 13.02
CA ARG A 120 -19.59 1.26 12.89
C ARG A 120 -18.56 2.23 13.46
N ARG A 121 -18.61 2.46 14.76
CA ARG A 121 -17.63 3.24 15.52
C ARG A 121 -17.13 2.45 16.72
N SER A 122 -16.02 2.88 17.30
CA SER A 122 -15.46 2.30 18.53
C SER A 122 -16.54 2.19 19.62
N ALA A 123 -16.72 0.97 20.13
CA ALA A 123 -17.75 0.60 21.08
C ALA A 123 -17.22 -0.42 22.09
N THR A 124 -17.85 -0.50 23.25
CA THR A 124 -17.53 -1.47 24.30
C THR A 124 -18.70 -2.43 24.49
N LEU A 125 -18.50 -3.71 24.18
CA LEU A 125 -19.44 -4.77 24.51
C LEU A 125 -19.18 -5.22 25.96
N VAL A 126 -20.21 -5.18 26.79
CA VAL A 126 -20.14 -5.60 28.19
C VAL A 126 -21.02 -6.82 28.38
N VAL A 127 -20.42 -7.90 28.88
CA VAL A 127 -21.11 -9.15 29.18
C VAL A 127 -21.03 -9.38 30.68
N ASP A 128 -22.19 -9.34 31.34
CA ASP A 128 -22.30 -9.52 32.79
C ASP A 128 -23.13 -10.77 33.12
N HIS A 129 -22.60 -11.60 34.03
CA HIS A 129 -23.26 -12.81 34.49
C HIS A 129 -22.90 -13.11 35.95
N PRO A 130 -23.87 -13.52 36.81
CA PRO A 130 -23.60 -13.80 38.21
C PRO A 130 -22.48 -14.82 38.45
N ASN A 131 -21.63 -14.54 39.44
CA ASN A 131 -20.46 -15.35 39.86
C ASN A 131 -19.34 -15.50 38.82
N ASN A 132 -19.39 -14.72 37.74
CA ASN A 132 -18.34 -14.67 36.72
C ASN A 132 -17.73 -13.28 36.66
N ILE A 133 -16.50 -13.22 36.15
CA ILE A 133 -15.82 -11.97 35.83
C ILE A 133 -16.59 -11.26 34.71
N THR A 134 -16.82 -9.95 34.84
CA THR A 134 -17.45 -9.14 33.80
C THR A 134 -16.46 -8.95 32.65
N GLU A 135 -16.84 -9.36 31.45
CA GLU A 135 -16.00 -9.23 30.25
C GLU A 135 -16.36 -7.95 29.49
N ARG A 136 -15.37 -7.10 29.25
CA ARG A 136 -15.49 -5.85 28.49
C ARG A 136 -14.67 -5.97 27.21
N VAL A 137 -15.34 -6.06 26.06
CA VAL A 137 -14.70 -6.23 24.76
C VAL A 137 -14.79 -4.93 23.98
N LEU A 138 -13.65 -4.28 23.75
CA LEU A 138 -13.57 -3.09 22.92
C LEU A 138 -13.50 -3.52 21.45
N LEU A 139 -14.39 -3.00 20.61
CA LEU A 139 -14.52 -3.44 19.23
C LEU A 139 -15.05 -2.32 18.31
N ILE A 140 -14.97 -2.55 17.01
CA ILE A 140 -15.68 -1.76 15.99
C ILE A 140 -16.72 -2.70 15.37
N PRO A 141 -18.03 -2.39 15.45
CA PRO A 141 -19.08 -3.23 14.86
C PRO A 141 -18.84 -3.55 13.39
N GLY A 142 -19.05 -4.80 12.99
CA GLY A 142 -18.85 -5.30 11.63
C GLY A 142 -17.41 -5.70 11.27
N ASP A 143 -16.40 -5.42 12.10
CA ASP A 143 -15.01 -5.83 11.82
C ASP A 143 -14.76 -7.32 12.08
N HIS A 144 -15.59 -7.94 12.92
CA HIS A 144 -15.55 -9.36 13.22
C HIS A 144 -16.89 -10.01 12.86
N ALA A 145 -16.84 -11.12 12.11
CA ALA A 145 -18.05 -11.84 11.71
C ALA A 145 -18.77 -12.51 12.90
N GLN A 146 -18.03 -12.89 13.95
CA GLN A 146 -18.59 -13.43 15.18
C GLN A 146 -17.64 -13.16 16.35
N ILE A 147 -18.17 -12.57 17.43
CA ILE A 147 -17.44 -12.33 18.68
C ILE A 147 -17.66 -13.52 19.61
N THR A 148 -16.58 -14.06 20.16
CA THR A 148 -16.66 -15.15 21.15
C THR A 148 -16.24 -14.61 22.50
N VAL A 149 -17.17 -14.59 23.45
CA VAL A 149 -16.91 -14.19 24.84
C VAL A 149 -16.86 -15.43 25.70
N THR A 150 -15.83 -15.54 26.53
CA THR A 150 -15.64 -16.68 27.42
C THR A 150 -15.69 -16.19 28.86
N LEU A 151 -16.69 -16.65 29.61
CA LEU A 151 -16.89 -16.27 31.01
C LEU A 151 -16.10 -17.18 31.94
N SER A 152 -15.26 -16.57 32.77
CA SER A 152 -14.48 -17.26 33.80
C SER A 152 -15.07 -17.02 35.18
N GLU A 153 -15.09 -18.04 36.04
CA GLU A 153 -15.55 -17.90 37.42
C GLU A 153 -14.63 -16.96 38.20
N GLY A 154 -15.22 -16.03 38.96
CA GLY A 154 -14.48 -15.09 39.79
C GLY A 154 -15.18 -13.74 39.95
N ASP A 155 -14.55 -12.86 40.73
CA ASP A 155 -14.96 -11.47 40.91
C ASP A 155 -13.95 -10.55 40.21
N GLY A 156 -14.43 -9.59 39.42
CA GLY A 156 -13.61 -8.58 38.77
C GLY A 156 -14.13 -8.17 37.40
N GLU A 157 -13.33 -7.35 36.72
CA GLU A 157 -13.53 -6.97 35.32
C GLU A 157 -12.32 -7.40 34.51
N ASN A 158 -12.56 -7.96 33.33
CA ASN A 158 -11.54 -8.26 32.34
C ASN A 158 -11.81 -7.45 31.07
N GLU A 159 -10.77 -6.87 30.48
CA GLU A 159 -10.88 -6.02 29.30
C GLU A 159 -10.09 -6.64 28.14
N ILE A 160 -10.77 -6.85 27.01
CA ILE A 160 -10.22 -7.43 25.79
C ILE A 160 -10.33 -6.38 24.69
N ASP A 161 -9.20 -5.93 24.13
CA ASP A 161 -9.22 -5.02 22.98
C ASP A 161 -9.17 -5.82 21.67
N MET A 162 -10.26 -5.74 20.91
CA MET A 162 -10.45 -6.37 19.60
C MET A 162 -10.52 -5.34 18.46
N ARG A 163 -10.30 -4.04 18.73
CA ARG A 163 -10.27 -2.98 17.70
C ARG A 163 -9.06 -3.08 16.76
N GLY A 164 -8.10 -3.95 17.10
CA GLY A 164 -6.83 -4.13 16.39
C GLY A 164 -5.87 -2.97 16.64
N ASP A 165 -4.57 -3.24 16.59
CA ASP A 165 -3.57 -2.17 16.59
C ASP A 165 -3.68 -1.38 15.26
N SER A 166 -3.98 -0.09 15.33
CA SER A 166 -4.07 0.76 14.14
C SER A 166 -2.69 1.28 13.73
N TYR A 167 -2.00 0.57 12.84
CA TYR A 167 -0.76 1.02 12.18
C TYR A 167 -1.02 1.83 10.90
N LEU A 168 -2.27 2.22 10.64
CA LEU A 168 -2.67 2.86 9.38
C LEU A 168 -1.91 4.17 9.14
N ALA A 169 -1.81 5.03 10.16
CA ALA A 169 -1.08 6.30 10.04
C ALA A 169 0.42 6.11 9.78
N GLU A 170 1.06 5.10 10.39
CA GLU A 170 2.48 4.82 10.22
C GLU A 170 2.77 4.15 8.87
N SER A 171 1.87 3.28 8.41
CA SER A 171 1.96 2.63 7.09
C SER A 171 1.80 3.65 5.96
N VAL A 172 0.87 4.60 6.11
CA VAL A 172 0.60 5.63 5.09
C VAL A 172 1.74 6.62 4.98
N LEU A 173 2.42 6.97 6.08
CA LEU A 173 3.59 7.83 6.03
C LEU A 173 4.73 7.19 5.22
N ILE A 174 4.99 5.90 5.44
CA ILE A 174 6.04 5.17 4.72
C ILE A 174 5.70 5.08 3.22
N THR A 175 4.47 4.67 2.88
CA THR A 175 4.08 4.50 1.47
C THR A 175 3.95 5.84 0.74
N SER A 176 3.53 6.91 1.43
CA SER A 176 3.54 8.27 0.88
C SER A 176 4.95 8.78 0.60
N ILE A 177 5.92 8.53 1.50
CA ILE A 177 7.34 8.84 1.25
C ILE A 177 7.87 8.07 0.04
N ILE A 178 7.54 6.78 -0.07
CA ILE A 178 7.95 5.95 -1.21
C ILE A 178 7.32 6.48 -2.50
N GLY A 179 6.03 6.83 -2.49
CA GLY A 179 5.31 7.42 -3.61
C GLY A 179 5.93 8.75 -4.05
N ALA A 180 6.29 9.62 -3.10
CA ALA A 180 6.94 10.89 -3.36
C ALA A 180 8.35 10.72 -3.97
N LEU A 181 9.15 9.79 -3.45
CA LEU A 181 10.47 9.46 -4.02
C LEU A 181 10.35 8.88 -5.42
N THR A 182 9.36 8.01 -5.64
CA THR A 182 9.05 7.40 -6.94
C THR A 182 8.65 8.46 -7.97
N LEU A 183 7.81 9.42 -7.56
CA LEU A 183 7.42 10.56 -8.36
C LEU A 183 8.62 11.45 -8.72
N ALA A 184 9.45 11.79 -7.72
CA ALA A 184 10.65 12.60 -7.92
C ALA A 184 11.66 11.92 -8.86
N ALA A 185 11.84 10.60 -8.71
CA ALA A 185 12.64 9.79 -9.63
C ALA A 185 12.08 9.86 -11.06
N GLY A 186 10.77 9.70 -11.24
CA GLY A 186 10.13 9.79 -12.55
C GLY A 186 10.34 11.16 -13.22
N LEU A 187 10.20 12.24 -12.45
CA LEU A 187 10.50 13.59 -12.93
C LEU A 187 11.97 13.78 -13.31
N ALA A 188 12.90 13.24 -12.50
CA ALA A 188 14.33 13.25 -12.84
C ALA A 188 14.60 12.54 -14.17
N GLY A 189 13.97 11.38 -14.40
CA GLY A 189 14.06 10.66 -15.66
C GLY A 189 13.55 11.47 -16.86
N ILE A 190 12.41 12.16 -16.73
CA ILE A 190 11.88 13.06 -17.78
C ILE A 190 12.90 14.18 -18.10
N LEU A 191 13.48 14.82 -17.08
CA LEU A 191 14.52 15.84 -17.26
C LEU A 191 15.77 15.27 -17.96
N GLY A 192 16.16 14.04 -17.62
CA GLY A 192 17.25 13.32 -18.28
C GLY A 192 16.98 13.06 -19.76
N GLY A 193 15.76 12.67 -20.11
CA GLY A 193 15.33 12.48 -21.49
C GLY A 193 15.27 13.80 -22.28
N ILE A 194 14.80 14.90 -21.69
CA ILE A 194 14.84 16.22 -22.32
C ILE A 194 16.28 16.70 -22.56
N GLU A 195 17.18 16.47 -21.60
CA GLU A 195 18.62 16.78 -21.77
C GLU A 195 19.24 15.91 -22.88
N ALA A 196 18.80 14.65 -23.01
CA ALA A 196 19.22 13.73 -24.07
C ALA A 196 18.77 14.23 -25.45
N TYR A 197 17.52 14.66 -25.57
CA TYR A 197 16.95 15.20 -26.80
C TYR A 197 17.73 16.43 -27.28
N ASN A 198 18.06 17.33 -26.36
CA ASN A 198 18.81 18.55 -26.64
C ASN A 198 20.33 18.30 -26.87
N GLY A 199 20.85 17.11 -26.59
CA GLY A 199 22.26 16.79 -26.82
C GLY A 199 23.26 17.63 -26.01
N LYS A 200 22.87 18.17 -24.84
CA LYS A 200 23.70 19.12 -24.09
C LYS A 200 24.85 18.45 -23.34
N LYS A 201 24.55 17.66 -22.31
CA LYS A 201 25.57 17.01 -21.45
C LYS A 201 25.24 15.55 -21.19
N HIS A 202 26.05 14.65 -21.76
CA HIS A 202 25.88 13.19 -21.63
C HIS A 202 25.85 12.73 -20.17
N PHE A 203 26.76 13.22 -19.32
CA PHE A 203 26.80 12.82 -17.91
C PHE A 203 25.51 13.20 -17.15
N ARG A 204 24.95 14.38 -17.42
CA ARG A 204 23.70 14.82 -16.78
C ARG A 204 22.52 13.99 -17.24
N THR A 205 22.44 13.69 -18.55
CA THR A 205 21.45 12.77 -19.11
C THR A 205 21.50 11.41 -18.42
N GLN A 206 22.68 10.78 -18.35
CA GLN A 206 22.83 9.44 -17.76
C GLN A 206 22.52 9.44 -16.26
N PHE A 207 22.95 10.46 -15.52
CA PHE A 207 22.67 10.56 -14.08
C PHE A 207 21.18 10.74 -13.79
N LEU A 208 20.51 11.64 -14.53
CA LEU A 208 19.08 11.89 -14.37
C LEU A 208 18.23 10.69 -14.81
N ALA A 209 18.60 10.03 -15.92
CA ALA A 209 17.95 8.80 -16.35
C ALA A 209 18.16 7.65 -15.36
N TYR A 210 19.36 7.55 -14.76
CA TYR A 210 19.64 6.58 -13.69
C TYR A 210 18.74 6.81 -12.46
N LEU A 211 18.55 8.06 -12.04
CA LEU A 211 17.55 8.37 -11.00
C LEU A 211 16.14 7.97 -11.44
N GLY A 212 15.80 8.15 -12.72
CA GLY A 212 14.54 7.70 -13.32
C GLY A 212 14.24 6.20 -13.18
N LEU A 213 15.28 5.34 -13.12
CA LEU A 213 15.11 3.89 -12.95
C LEU A 213 14.40 3.52 -11.64
N TRP A 214 14.48 4.38 -10.63
CA TRP A 214 13.85 4.16 -9.34
C TRP A 214 12.34 4.47 -9.34
N SER A 215 11.78 4.96 -10.44
CA SER A 215 10.38 5.40 -10.52
C SER A 215 9.32 4.28 -10.61
N GLN A 216 9.68 3.01 -10.42
CA GLN A 216 8.76 1.85 -10.37
C GLN A 216 7.63 1.81 -11.42
N GLY A 217 7.81 2.42 -12.59
CA GLY A 217 6.80 2.46 -13.66
C GLY A 217 6.47 1.07 -14.20
N LEU A 218 5.43 0.43 -13.65
CA LEU A 218 5.01 -0.94 -13.96
C LEU A 218 6.11 -1.98 -13.78
N MET A 219 6.71 -2.04 -12.58
CA MET A 219 7.70 -3.01 -12.02
C MET A 219 8.95 -3.32 -12.88
N PHE A 220 8.80 -3.54 -14.18
CA PHE A 220 9.83 -3.83 -15.17
C PHE A 220 9.74 -3.00 -16.46
N ILE A 221 8.54 -2.55 -16.89
CA ILE A 221 8.36 -1.95 -18.23
C ILE A 221 9.01 -0.57 -18.32
N GLY A 222 8.76 0.31 -17.36
CA GLY A 222 9.34 1.65 -17.29
C GLY A 222 10.87 1.61 -17.21
N PRO A 223 11.47 0.89 -16.24
CA PRO A 223 12.92 0.72 -16.16
C PRO A 223 13.55 0.13 -17.42
N LEU A 224 12.87 -0.81 -18.09
CA LEU A 224 13.35 -1.37 -19.36
C LEU A 224 13.46 -0.30 -20.46
N PHE A 225 12.44 0.54 -20.62
CA PHE A 225 12.50 1.63 -21.59
C PHE A 225 13.59 2.64 -21.25
N ILE A 226 13.75 2.98 -19.97
CA ILE A 226 14.82 3.89 -19.53
C ILE A 226 16.20 3.27 -19.83
N LEU A 227 16.44 1.99 -19.51
CA LEU A 227 17.71 1.33 -19.81
C LEU A 227 18.00 1.25 -21.31
N MET A 228 17.00 0.93 -22.11
CA MET A 228 17.14 0.91 -23.57
C MET A 228 17.50 2.30 -24.09
N GLY A 229 16.83 3.34 -23.60
CA GLY A 229 17.14 4.72 -23.98
C GLY A 229 18.50 5.22 -23.47
N MET A 230 18.92 4.81 -22.27
CA MET A 230 20.27 5.05 -21.76
C MET A 230 21.33 4.37 -22.64
N GLY A 231 21.07 3.15 -23.11
CA GLY A 231 21.95 2.44 -24.04
C GLY A 231 22.12 3.16 -25.38
N LEU A 232 21.01 3.59 -26.00
CA LEU A 232 21.04 4.34 -27.26
C LEU A 232 21.73 5.71 -27.13
N THR A 233 21.47 6.42 -26.03
CA THR A 233 22.12 7.72 -25.74
C THR A 233 23.60 7.58 -25.38
N TYR A 234 24.00 6.42 -24.84
CA TYR A 234 25.40 6.09 -24.60
C TYR A 234 26.16 5.79 -25.90
N LEU A 235 25.54 5.10 -26.86
CA LEU A 235 26.13 4.88 -28.20
C LEU A 235 26.37 6.21 -28.92
N THR A 236 25.43 7.15 -28.77
CA THR A 236 25.51 8.49 -29.36
C THR A 236 26.21 9.53 -28.48
N ARG A 237 27.01 9.11 -27.48
CA ARG A 237 27.71 10.03 -26.56
C ARG A 237 28.55 11.10 -27.26
N GLY A 238 29.06 10.79 -28.46
CA GLY A 238 29.84 11.70 -29.29
C GLY A 238 29.03 12.86 -29.86
N GLN A 239 27.70 12.82 -29.80
CA GLN A 239 26.82 13.90 -30.25
C GLN A 239 26.49 14.91 -29.13
N PHE A 240 26.99 14.71 -27.91
CA PHE A 240 26.75 15.61 -26.79
C PHE A 240 27.78 16.73 -26.74
N GLY A 241 27.34 17.96 -26.47
CA GLY A 241 28.21 19.14 -26.40
C GLY A 241 28.48 19.81 -27.74
N PHE A 242 27.96 19.27 -28.85
CA PHE A 242 27.94 19.89 -30.17
C PHE A 242 26.58 20.58 -30.39
N VAL A 243 26.30 21.62 -29.61
CA VAL A 243 25.30 22.62 -29.98
C VAL A 243 26.13 23.85 -30.37
N GLU A 244 26.38 23.99 -31.68
CA GLU A 244 26.77 25.30 -32.21
C GLU A 244 25.65 26.30 -31.89
N ALA A 245 26.07 27.46 -31.41
CA ALA A 245 25.24 28.60 -31.03
C ALA A 245 24.53 29.23 -32.23
#